data_AF-A0A2N1RPC1-F1
#
_entry.id   AF-A0A2N1RPC1-F1
#
_cell.length_a   1.000
_cell.length_b   1.000
_cell.length_c   1.000
_cell.angle_alpha   90.00
_cell.angle_beta   90.00
_cell.angle_gamma   90.00
#
_symmetry.space_group_name_H-M   'P 1'
#
loop_
_entity.id
_entity.type
_entity.pdbx_description
1 polymer ?
#
loop_
_entity_poly.entity_id
_entity_poly.type
_entity_poly.pdbx_seq_one_letter_code
_entity_poly.pdbx_strand_id
1 'polypeptide(L)'
;MVYNINTGSGFYDPDTVDGGGGVVVDPDAPTVISTTPAEFETNLISDNITATFSEEMNPATIESPAVTFTIVKRDGAVDVPGVVSYSGNVATFNPDTDLVLNTVYTAKITTSVQDTAGNALAVDKTWDFIVGPANPAIVPLLSSGNYVIFSESLIAAADSTVQITGDLGMSPNDSTAITGFNLVLDASLDFSRPTPLSMVTGKIFASDYSASTQALLTTARTDRTGAYNNAAGRPVDYTDLGAGLIGGMTLSRGVYAWGSIVNMASDVYLSGSATDVWIFKTTIGINMSSGVRIHLLGGALPQNIFWQSAGNVTLDSTSHLEGVVLGATQITLISGSSVNGRLLAFTDITLGATTVVVEP
;
A
#
# COMPACT_ATOMS: atom_id res chain seq x y z
N MET A 1 -39.88 2.24 -101.14
CA MET A 1 -38.54 2.86 -101.17
C MET A 1 -38.08 3.04 -99.73
N VAL A 2 -36.88 2.49 -99.42
CA VAL A 2 -36.03 2.75 -98.23
C VAL A 2 -36.60 2.24 -96.88
N TYR A 3 -36.20 1.06 -96.39
CA TYR A 3 -35.05 0.73 -95.50
C TYR A 3 -34.99 1.52 -94.17
N ASN A 4 -35.20 0.82 -93.03
CA ASN A 4 -34.20 0.76 -91.96
C ASN A 4 -34.52 -0.26 -90.84
N ILE A 5 -33.61 -1.24 -90.68
CA ILE A 5 -32.97 -1.86 -89.48
C ILE A 5 -33.83 -2.11 -88.23
N ASN A 6 -34.13 -3.38 -87.86
CA ASN A 6 -33.35 -4.31 -86.99
C ASN A 6 -33.20 -3.78 -85.54
N THR A 7 -33.50 -4.47 -84.44
CA THR A 7 -33.66 -5.90 -84.12
C THR A 7 -34.41 -6.05 -82.77
N GLY A 8 -35.29 -7.05 -82.66
CA GLY A 8 -35.43 -7.89 -81.47
C GLY A 8 -35.83 -7.25 -80.13
N SER A 9 -37.12 -7.22 -79.86
CA SER A 9 -37.74 -7.07 -78.55
C SER A 9 -37.50 -8.28 -77.62
N GLY A 10 -37.23 -8.05 -76.33
CA GLY A 10 -37.43 -9.10 -75.31
C GLY A 10 -36.71 -8.88 -73.98
N PHE A 11 -37.38 -8.13 -73.08
CA PHE A 11 -37.29 -8.18 -71.60
C PHE A 11 -35.90 -8.26 -70.93
N TYR A 12 -35.45 -7.10 -70.43
CA TYR A 12 -34.50 -7.03 -69.31
C TYR A 12 -35.30 -7.11 -68.00
N ASP A 13 -35.03 -8.13 -67.20
CA ASP A 13 -35.46 -8.24 -65.81
C ASP A 13 -34.48 -7.42 -64.94
N PRO A 14 -34.92 -6.39 -64.20
CA PRO A 14 -34.02 -5.54 -63.42
C PRO A 14 -33.63 -6.10 -62.04
N ASP A 15 -34.04 -7.31 -61.65
CA ASP A 15 -33.85 -7.81 -60.28
C ASP A 15 -32.73 -8.85 -60.07
N THR A 16 -31.61 -8.70 -60.78
CA THR A 16 -30.33 -9.30 -60.32
C THR A 16 -29.45 -8.24 -59.68
N VAL A 17 -29.81 -7.88 -58.45
CA VAL A 17 -28.86 -7.29 -57.51
C VAL A 17 -27.85 -8.40 -57.17
N ASP A 18 -26.70 -8.40 -57.85
CA ASP A 18 -25.52 -9.10 -57.38
C ASP A 18 -25.12 -8.45 -56.06
N GLY A 19 -25.62 -9.05 -54.96
CA GLY A 19 -25.34 -8.70 -53.58
C GLY A 19 -23.91 -9.04 -53.19
N GLY A 20 -22.94 -8.54 -53.95
CA GLY A 20 -21.54 -8.49 -53.57
C GLY A 20 -21.31 -7.44 -52.49
N GLY A 21 -21.96 -7.63 -51.33
CA GLY A 21 -21.54 -7.00 -50.09
C GLY A 21 -20.15 -7.54 -49.77
N GLY A 22 -19.12 -6.89 -50.30
CA GLY A 22 -17.75 -7.16 -49.93
C GLY A 22 -17.66 -7.03 -48.43
N VAL A 23 -17.55 -8.17 -47.74
CA VAL A 23 -17.19 -8.20 -46.32
C VAL A 23 -15.88 -7.44 -46.25
N VAL A 24 -15.90 -6.27 -45.63
CA VAL A 24 -14.67 -5.57 -45.29
C VAL A 24 -14.04 -6.45 -44.23
N VAL A 25 -13.13 -7.32 -44.67
CA VAL A 25 -12.41 -8.23 -43.78
C VAL A 25 -11.42 -7.33 -43.06
N ASP A 26 -11.56 -7.22 -41.74
CA ASP A 26 -10.56 -6.57 -40.90
C ASP A 26 -9.24 -7.34 -41.07
N PRO A 27 -8.15 -6.72 -41.54
CA PRO A 27 -6.87 -7.40 -41.67
C PRO A 27 -5.99 -7.23 -40.43
N ASP A 28 -6.38 -6.37 -39.49
CA ASP A 28 -5.56 -6.03 -38.34
C ASP A 28 -5.68 -7.14 -37.29
N ALA A 29 -4.53 -7.60 -36.78
CA ALA A 29 -4.51 -8.64 -35.76
C ALA A 29 -4.70 -8.03 -34.36
N PRO A 30 -5.42 -8.71 -33.46
CA PRO A 30 -5.62 -8.23 -32.11
C PRO A 30 -4.31 -8.20 -31.34
N THR A 31 -4.20 -7.27 -30.37
CA THR A 31 -3.08 -7.16 -29.44
C THR A 31 -3.59 -7.07 -28.00
N VAL A 32 -2.76 -7.45 -27.02
CA VAL A 32 -3.05 -7.24 -25.59
C VAL A 32 -2.49 -5.89 -25.17
N ILE A 33 -3.38 -4.93 -24.86
CA ILE A 33 -3.01 -3.55 -24.53
C ILE A 33 -2.64 -3.36 -23.05
N SER A 34 -3.19 -4.20 -22.15
CA SER A 34 -2.88 -4.19 -20.72
C SER A 34 -3.21 -5.52 -20.06
N THR A 35 -2.56 -5.79 -18.93
CA THR A 35 -2.85 -6.94 -18.07
C THR A 35 -2.99 -6.48 -16.61
N THR A 36 -3.81 -7.19 -15.85
CA THR A 36 -3.85 -7.09 -14.39
C THR A 36 -3.82 -8.51 -13.86
N PRO A 37 -2.72 -8.96 -13.24
CA PRO A 37 -1.59 -8.14 -12.81
C PRO A 37 -0.76 -7.66 -14.00
N ALA A 38 -0.12 -6.50 -13.86
CA ALA A 38 0.90 -6.05 -14.78
C ALA A 38 2.13 -6.97 -14.71
N GLU A 39 2.99 -6.89 -15.73
CA GLU A 39 4.23 -7.65 -15.75
C GLU A 39 5.13 -7.28 -14.56
N PHE A 40 5.55 -8.31 -13.82
CA PHE A 40 6.28 -8.25 -12.56
C PHE A 40 5.56 -7.52 -11.43
N GLU A 41 4.23 -7.36 -11.53
CA GLU A 41 3.45 -6.83 -10.42
C GLU A 41 3.59 -7.72 -9.20
N THR A 42 3.74 -7.07 -8.04
CA THR A 42 3.87 -7.73 -6.74
C THR A 42 2.66 -7.40 -5.90
N ASN A 43 2.29 -8.32 -5.00
CA ASN A 43 1.24 -8.13 -3.98
C ASN A 43 -0.18 -8.16 -4.48
N LEU A 44 -0.42 -9.05 -5.44
CA LEU A 44 -1.79 -9.43 -5.69
C LEU A 44 -2.44 -9.97 -4.41
N ILE A 45 -3.62 -9.44 -4.12
CA ILE A 45 -4.63 -10.17 -3.38
C ILE A 45 -5.13 -11.28 -4.32
N SER A 46 -5.80 -12.31 -3.78
CA SER A 46 -6.50 -13.27 -4.63
C SER A 46 -7.52 -12.52 -5.50
N ASP A 47 -7.11 -12.13 -6.69
CA ASP A 47 -7.85 -11.35 -7.66
C ASP A 47 -7.86 -12.10 -8.99
N ASN A 48 -8.90 -11.85 -9.78
CA ASN A 48 -8.96 -12.33 -11.14
C ASN A 48 -7.79 -11.79 -11.96
N ILE A 49 -7.27 -12.62 -12.86
CA ILE A 49 -6.21 -12.25 -13.78
C ILE A 49 -6.84 -11.84 -15.10
N THR A 50 -6.60 -10.62 -15.55
CA THR A 50 -7.24 -10.02 -16.71
C THR A 50 -6.26 -9.62 -17.79
N ALA A 51 -6.74 -9.62 -19.03
CA ALA A 51 -6.08 -9.07 -20.19
C ALA A 51 -7.07 -8.27 -21.02
N THR A 52 -6.72 -7.02 -21.32
CA THR A 52 -7.51 -6.16 -22.21
C THR A 52 -6.94 -6.21 -23.61
N PHE A 53 -7.79 -6.45 -24.60
CA PHE A 53 -7.42 -6.51 -26.01
C PHE A 53 -7.65 -5.16 -26.72
N SER A 54 -6.98 -4.93 -27.85
CA SER A 54 -7.12 -3.72 -28.68
C SER A 54 -8.48 -3.62 -29.36
N GLU A 55 -9.20 -4.74 -29.49
CA GLU A 55 -10.43 -4.86 -30.25
C GLU A 55 -11.30 -6.01 -29.73
N GLU A 56 -12.49 -6.17 -30.33
CA GLU A 56 -13.45 -7.19 -29.94
C GLU A 56 -12.97 -8.57 -30.41
N MET A 57 -12.89 -9.50 -29.47
CA MET A 57 -12.41 -10.85 -29.70
C MET A 57 -13.56 -11.82 -29.92
N ASN A 58 -13.31 -12.91 -30.64
CA ASN A 58 -14.24 -14.03 -30.72
C ASN A 58 -14.26 -14.80 -29.39
N PRO A 59 -15.36 -14.74 -28.61
CA PRO A 59 -15.40 -15.34 -27.27
C PRO A 59 -15.17 -16.86 -27.29
N ALA A 60 -15.57 -17.54 -28.37
CA ALA A 60 -15.40 -18.99 -28.50
C ALA A 60 -13.92 -19.44 -28.59
N THR A 61 -13.00 -18.52 -28.85
CA THR A 61 -11.55 -18.78 -28.89
C THR A 61 -10.82 -18.41 -27.59
N ILE A 62 -11.51 -17.73 -26.67
CA ILE A 62 -10.97 -17.24 -25.39
C ILE A 62 -11.55 -18.03 -24.22
N GLU A 63 -12.87 -18.28 -24.22
CA GLU A 63 -13.57 -18.93 -23.11
C GLU A 63 -13.37 -20.45 -23.11
N SER A 64 -13.63 -21.08 -21.96
CA SER A 64 -13.58 -22.54 -21.80
C SER A 64 -14.55 -23.23 -22.78
N PRO A 65 -14.15 -24.31 -23.49
CA PRO A 65 -13.01 -25.20 -23.20
C PRO A 65 -11.70 -24.84 -23.89
N ALA A 66 -11.58 -23.67 -24.54
CA ALA A 66 -10.33 -23.26 -25.16
C ALA A 66 -9.28 -22.97 -24.06
N VAL A 67 -8.23 -23.77 -23.98
CA VAL A 67 -7.11 -23.59 -23.02
C VAL A 67 -6.15 -22.47 -23.47
N THR A 68 -6.70 -21.37 -23.95
CA THR A 68 -5.92 -20.30 -24.59
C THR A 68 -5.48 -19.24 -23.60
N PHE A 69 -6.12 -19.10 -22.44
CA PHE A 69 -5.67 -18.27 -21.32
C PHE A 69 -5.42 -19.14 -20.08
N THR A 70 -4.14 -19.30 -19.70
CA THR A 70 -3.73 -20.16 -18.58
C THR A 70 -2.83 -19.44 -17.59
N ILE A 71 -2.82 -19.94 -16.35
CA ILE A 71 -1.95 -19.50 -15.27
C ILE A 71 -1.14 -20.70 -14.78
N VAL A 72 0.18 -20.54 -14.70
CA VAL A 72 1.09 -21.60 -14.26
C VAL A 72 1.86 -21.13 -13.04
N LYS A 73 1.86 -21.95 -11.98
CA LYS A 73 2.76 -21.76 -10.84
C LYS A 73 4.18 -22.08 -11.28
N ARG A 74 5.11 -21.11 -11.20
CA ARG A 74 6.50 -21.30 -11.64
C ARG A 74 7.24 -22.35 -10.83
N ASP A 75 7.01 -22.39 -9.52
CA ASP A 75 7.56 -23.44 -8.67
C ASP A 75 6.80 -24.75 -8.90
N GLY A 76 7.48 -25.71 -9.53
CA GLY A 76 6.91 -27.01 -9.90
C GLY A 76 6.17 -27.06 -11.25
N ALA A 77 6.03 -25.92 -11.96
CA ALA A 77 5.37 -25.81 -13.27
C ALA A 77 3.96 -26.44 -13.30
N VAL A 78 3.15 -26.13 -12.28
CA VAL A 78 1.81 -26.69 -12.10
C VAL A 78 0.77 -25.71 -12.64
N ASP A 79 -0.10 -26.18 -13.54
CA ASP A 79 -1.24 -25.41 -14.04
C ASP A 79 -2.22 -25.10 -12.90
N VAL A 80 -2.70 -23.86 -12.85
CA VAL A 80 -3.74 -23.43 -11.94
C VAL A 80 -5.11 -23.69 -12.59
N PRO A 81 -5.99 -24.49 -11.98
CA PRO A 81 -7.37 -24.62 -12.45
C PRO A 81 -8.13 -23.30 -12.31
N GLY A 82 -9.00 -23.01 -13.28
CA GLY A 82 -9.83 -21.81 -13.27
C GLY A 82 -10.73 -21.72 -14.49
N VAL A 83 -11.57 -20.69 -14.49
CA VAL A 83 -12.54 -20.40 -15.55
C VAL A 83 -12.17 -19.10 -16.23
N VAL A 84 -12.18 -19.10 -17.56
CA VAL A 84 -12.02 -17.89 -18.38
C VAL A 84 -13.40 -17.37 -18.78
N SER A 85 -13.62 -16.08 -18.58
CA SER A 85 -14.78 -15.34 -19.07
C SER A 85 -14.33 -14.15 -19.92
N TYR A 86 -15.15 -13.71 -20.87
CA TYR A 86 -14.86 -12.56 -21.71
C TYR A 86 -16.04 -11.57 -21.75
N SER A 87 -15.74 -10.28 -21.54
CA SER A 87 -16.77 -9.23 -21.62
C SER A 87 -16.17 -7.91 -22.12
N GLY A 88 -16.84 -7.28 -23.08
CA GLY A 88 -16.30 -6.11 -23.78
C GLY A 88 -15.02 -6.48 -24.52
N ASN A 89 -13.89 -5.94 -24.07
CA ASN A 89 -12.56 -6.23 -24.60
C ASN A 89 -11.66 -6.95 -23.57
N VAL A 90 -12.23 -7.47 -22.48
CA VAL A 90 -11.47 -7.97 -21.34
C VAL A 90 -11.71 -9.48 -21.16
N ALA A 91 -10.64 -10.26 -21.26
CA ALA A 91 -10.64 -11.65 -20.79
C ALA A 91 -10.26 -11.69 -19.32
N THR A 92 -10.94 -12.52 -18.55
CA THR A 92 -10.78 -12.67 -17.10
C THR A 92 -10.62 -14.15 -16.76
N PHE A 93 -9.44 -14.53 -16.29
CA PHE A 93 -9.17 -15.82 -15.67
C PHE A 93 -9.48 -15.73 -14.17
N ASN A 94 -10.46 -16.51 -13.72
CA ASN A 94 -10.82 -16.68 -12.33
C ASN A 94 -10.31 -18.04 -11.82
N PRO A 95 -9.26 -18.08 -10.98
CA PRO A 95 -8.80 -19.33 -10.36
C PRO A 95 -9.92 -20.03 -9.56
N ASP A 96 -10.01 -21.36 -9.62
CA ASP A 96 -11.00 -22.12 -8.84
C ASP A 96 -10.75 -22.02 -7.32
N THR A 97 -9.49 -21.80 -6.96
CA THR A 97 -9.04 -21.58 -5.60
C THR A 97 -8.06 -20.42 -5.56
N ASP A 98 -8.05 -19.68 -4.46
CA ASP A 98 -7.10 -18.61 -4.23
C ASP A 98 -5.66 -19.03 -4.54
N LEU A 99 -4.95 -18.16 -5.24
CA LEU A 99 -3.55 -18.39 -5.56
C LEU A 99 -2.72 -18.46 -4.27
N VAL A 100 -1.67 -19.28 -4.31
CA VAL A 100 -0.77 -19.46 -3.18
C VAL A 100 0.03 -18.17 -2.98
N LEU A 101 0.05 -17.68 -1.74
CA LEU A 101 0.82 -16.49 -1.36
C LEU A 101 2.33 -16.72 -1.52
N ASN A 102 3.09 -15.62 -1.61
CA ASN A 102 4.54 -15.61 -1.79
C ASN A 102 5.01 -16.49 -2.97
N THR A 103 4.23 -16.52 -4.05
CA THR A 103 4.46 -17.42 -5.20
C THR A 103 4.47 -16.64 -6.51
N VAL A 104 5.42 -16.98 -7.38
CA VAL A 104 5.51 -16.47 -8.75
C VAL A 104 4.63 -17.30 -9.68
N TYR A 105 3.81 -16.62 -10.47
CA TYR A 105 2.96 -17.20 -11.49
C TYR A 105 3.31 -16.61 -12.86
N THR A 106 3.13 -17.42 -13.91
CA THR A 106 3.19 -16.98 -15.31
C THR A 106 1.81 -17.12 -15.91
N ALA A 107 1.26 -16.00 -16.38
CA ALA A 107 0.07 -16.01 -17.21
C ALA A 107 0.45 -16.12 -18.68
N LYS A 108 -0.40 -16.81 -19.45
CA LYS A 108 -0.19 -17.02 -20.89
C LYS A 108 -1.51 -16.91 -21.65
N ILE A 109 -1.51 -16.11 -22.72
CA ILE A 109 -2.54 -16.11 -23.77
C ILE A 109 -1.89 -16.59 -25.06
N THR A 110 -2.42 -17.65 -25.68
CA THR A 110 -1.82 -18.25 -26.87
C THR A 110 -2.24 -17.54 -28.15
N THR A 111 -1.46 -17.72 -29.22
CA THR A 111 -1.80 -17.33 -30.61
C THR A 111 -3.08 -17.96 -31.16
N SER A 112 -3.73 -18.89 -30.45
CA SER A 112 -4.99 -19.49 -30.90
C SER A 112 -6.22 -18.59 -30.69
N VAL A 113 -6.11 -17.52 -29.89
CA VAL A 113 -7.20 -16.54 -29.75
C VAL A 113 -7.34 -15.71 -31.02
N GLN A 114 -8.57 -15.44 -31.43
CA GLN A 114 -8.89 -14.71 -32.66
C GLN A 114 -9.87 -13.57 -32.40
N ASP A 115 -9.79 -12.53 -33.22
CA ASP A 115 -10.82 -11.50 -33.31
C ASP A 115 -12.10 -12.03 -33.98
N THR A 116 -13.10 -11.17 -34.13
CA THR A 116 -14.36 -11.51 -34.82
C THR A 116 -14.23 -11.70 -36.33
N ALA A 117 -13.14 -11.23 -36.94
CA ALA A 117 -12.80 -11.40 -38.36
C ALA A 117 -11.96 -12.66 -38.63
N GLY A 118 -11.45 -13.33 -37.59
CA GLY A 118 -10.64 -14.53 -37.65
C GLY A 118 -9.12 -14.29 -37.64
N ASN A 119 -8.65 -13.06 -37.39
CA ASN A 119 -7.22 -12.82 -37.25
C ASN A 119 -6.76 -13.25 -35.86
N ALA A 120 -5.66 -14.01 -35.84
CA ALA A 120 -5.06 -14.52 -34.62
C ALA A 120 -4.12 -13.52 -33.97
N LEU A 121 -3.95 -13.61 -32.65
CA LEU A 121 -2.86 -12.93 -31.95
C LEU A 121 -1.51 -13.32 -32.59
N ALA A 122 -0.66 -12.34 -32.91
CA ALA A 122 0.57 -12.57 -33.66
C ALA A 122 1.66 -13.36 -32.90
N VAL A 123 1.67 -13.25 -31.56
CA VAL A 123 2.63 -13.91 -30.66
C VAL A 123 1.94 -14.26 -29.35
N ASP A 124 2.33 -15.37 -28.71
CA ASP A 124 1.85 -15.68 -27.37
C ASP A 124 2.14 -14.51 -26.42
N LYS A 125 1.12 -14.02 -25.73
CA LYS A 125 1.31 -13.04 -24.66
C LYS A 125 1.60 -13.78 -23.36
N THR A 126 2.79 -13.57 -22.81
CA THR A 126 3.17 -14.07 -21.48
C THR A 126 3.52 -12.91 -20.56
N TRP A 127 3.23 -13.05 -19.28
CA TRP A 127 3.72 -12.13 -18.25
C TRP A 127 3.83 -12.86 -16.90
N ASP A 128 4.82 -12.47 -16.11
CA ASP A 128 5.00 -12.99 -14.75
C ASP A 128 4.40 -12.03 -13.72
N PHE A 129 3.88 -12.57 -12.61
CA PHE A 129 3.42 -11.78 -11.46
C PHE A 129 3.65 -12.54 -10.15
N ILE A 130 3.64 -11.81 -9.03
CA ILE A 130 3.86 -12.35 -7.69
C ILE A 130 2.63 -12.11 -6.82
N VAL A 131 2.07 -13.19 -6.29
CA VAL A 131 1.10 -13.12 -5.20
C VAL A 131 1.89 -12.84 -3.93
N GLY A 132 1.67 -11.68 -3.32
CA GLY A 132 2.42 -11.23 -2.15
C GLY A 132 2.03 -11.98 -0.87
N PRO A 133 2.53 -11.56 0.30
CA PRO A 133 2.08 -12.11 1.56
C PRO A 133 0.62 -11.72 1.84
N ALA A 134 0.04 -12.42 2.81
CA ALA A 134 -1.27 -12.07 3.33
C ALA A 134 -1.24 -10.63 3.87
N ASN A 135 -2.31 -9.87 3.68
CA ASN A 135 -2.40 -8.55 4.29
C ASN A 135 -2.42 -8.71 5.82
N PRO A 136 -1.45 -8.16 6.56
CA PRO A 136 -1.47 -8.24 8.01
C PRO A 136 -2.70 -7.52 8.58
N ALA A 137 -3.31 -8.06 9.64
CA ALA A 137 -4.32 -7.30 10.36
C ALA A 137 -3.73 -6.01 10.94
N ILE A 138 -4.52 -4.95 11.06
CA ILE A 138 -4.08 -3.70 11.70
C ILE A 138 -3.56 -3.94 13.13
N VAL A 139 -2.55 -3.19 13.59
CA VAL A 139 -2.12 -3.24 15.00
C VAL A 139 -3.10 -2.41 15.83
N PRO A 140 -3.81 -3.00 16.82
CA PRO A 140 -4.81 -2.27 17.58
C PRO A 140 -4.14 -1.34 18.59
N LEU A 141 -4.20 -0.02 18.34
CA LEU A 141 -3.69 0.98 19.29
C LEU A 141 -4.64 1.22 20.47
N LEU A 142 -5.93 0.92 20.30
CA LEU A 142 -6.97 1.15 21.29
C LEU A 142 -6.86 2.58 21.88
N SER A 143 -6.90 2.75 23.20
CA SER A 143 -6.86 4.09 23.81
C SER A 143 -5.53 4.82 23.65
N SER A 144 -4.42 4.10 23.36
CA SER A 144 -3.15 4.75 23.02
C SER A 144 -3.22 5.49 21.67
N GLY A 145 -4.12 5.05 20.78
CA GLY A 145 -4.45 5.71 19.52
C GLY A 145 -5.19 7.03 19.67
N ASN A 146 -5.46 7.51 20.89
CA ASN A 146 -5.96 8.88 21.09
C ASN A 146 -4.83 9.91 21.15
N TYR A 147 -3.57 9.49 21.25
CA TYR A 147 -2.42 10.37 21.45
C TYR A 147 -1.50 10.34 20.22
N VAL A 148 -1.14 11.51 19.72
CA VAL A 148 -0.11 11.64 18.67
C VAL A 148 1.28 11.37 19.24
N ILE A 149 1.48 11.70 20.51
CA ILE A 149 2.71 11.41 21.26
C ILE A 149 2.34 10.85 22.62
N PHE A 150 2.91 9.70 22.99
CA PHE A 150 2.75 9.11 24.32
C PHE A 150 4.09 8.59 24.84
N SER A 151 4.47 8.97 26.05
CA SER A 151 5.72 8.55 26.70
C SER A 151 5.50 8.17 28.16
N GLU A 152 6.40 7.37 28.71
CA GLU A 152 6.43 7.04 30.14
C GLU A 152 7.53 7.79 30.92
N SER A 153 8.48 8.45 30.23
CA SER A 153 9.69 8.98 30.87
C SER A 153 9.95 10.47 30.62
N LEU A 154 9.99 10.91 29.36
CA LEU A 154 10.30 12.29 28.99
C LEU A 154 9.65 12.64 27.66
N ILE A 155 9.02 13.82 27.57
CA ILE A 155 8.71 14.46 26.30
C ILE A 155 9.39 15.82 26.32
N ALA A 156 10.39 16.03 25.47
CA ALA A 156 11.19 17.25 25.45
C ALA A 156 11.06 17.96 24.10
N ALA A 157 10.52 19.18 24.12
CA ALA A 157 10.69 20.13 23.02
C ALA A 157 12.02 20.86 23.22
N ALA A 158 13.05 20.44 22.48
CA ALA A 158 14.35 21.10 22.45
C ALA A 158 14.30 22.44 21.67
N ASP A 159 13.23 22.70 20.93
CA ASP A 159 12.97 23.95 20.23
C ASP A 159 11.51 24.41 20.43
N SER A 160 11.31 25.71 20.61
CA SER A 160 9.98 26.33 20.75
C SER A 160 9.13 26.34 19.48
N THR A 161 9.71 26.01 18.32
CA THR A 161 9.00 25.97 17.02
C THR A 161 8.51 24.58 16.64
N VAL A 162 8.56 23.59 17.55
CA VAL A 162 7.85 22.30 17.37
C VAL A 162 6.40 22.58 16.98
N GLN A 163 5.84 21.81 16.06
CA GLN A 163 4.44 21.88 15.65
C GLN A 163 3.82 20.49 15.75
N ILE A 164 2.90 20.29 16.69
CA ILE A 164 2.21 19.02 16.90
C ILE A 164 0.71 19.20 16.67
N THR A 165 0.10 18.29 15.91
CA THR A 165 -1.34 18.21 15.72
C THR A 165 -1.85 16.91 16.32
N GLY A 166 -2.59 17.02 17.43
CA GLY A 166 -3.07 15.89 18.23
C GLY A 166 -2.66 16.00 19.70
N ASP A 167 -3.15 15.05 20.49
CA ASP A 167 -2.99 15.07 21.95
C ASP A 167 -1.70 14.37 22.43
N LEU A 168 -1.09 14.89 23.49
CA LEU A 168 0.09 14.31 24.15
C LEU A 168 -0.30 13.61 25.45
N GLY A 169 0.29 12.46 25.73
CA GLY A 169 0.12 11.74 26.99
C GLY A 169 1.44 11.40 27.69
N MET A 170 1.50 11.60 29.00
CA MET A 170 2.65 11.25 29.84
C MET A 170 2.19 10.43 31.04
N SER A 171 2.68 9.18 31.16
CA SER A 171 2.40 8.33 32.33
C SER A 171 3.34 7.11 32.37
N PRO A 172 3.92 6.74 33.53
CA PRO A 172 3.55 7.17 34.87
C PRO A 172 4.18 8.49 35.33
N ASN A 173 5.18 9.02 34.63
CA ASN A 173 5.75 10.32 34.98
C ASN A 173 4.70 11.44 34.90
N ASP A 174 4.96 12.52 35.63
CA ASP A 174 4.06 13.66 35.76
C ASP A 174 4.36 14.76 34.72
N SER A 175 3.64 15.87 34.81
CA SER A 175 3.78 17.02 33.92
C SER A 175 5.18 17.65 33.92
N THR A 176 6.00 17.43 34.95
CA THR A 176 7.37 17.95 35.02
C THR A 176 8.32 17.24 34.05
N ALA A 177 7.97 16.03 33.61
CA ALA A 177 8.65 15.29 32.56
C ALA A 177 8.29 15.77 31.14
N ILE A 178 7.40 16.75 31.02
CA ILE A 178 7.06 17.38 29.74
C ILE A 178 7.75 18.75 29.70
N THR A 179 8.90 18.80 29.02
CA THR A 179 9.81 19.95 29.07
C THR A 179 9.82 20.74 27.75
N GLY A 180 10.11 22.04 27.83
CA GLY A 180 10.17 22.93 26.65
C GLY A 180 8.83 23.46 26.13
N PHE A 181 7.70 23.00 26.69
CA PHE A 181 6.35 23.41 26.27
C PHE A 181 5.75 24.58 27.05
N ASN A 182 6.34 24.97 28.20
CA ASN A 182 5.78 25.98 29.11
C ASN A 182 4.29 25.73 29.41
N LEU A 183 4.00 24.59 30.03
CA LEU A 183 2.63 24.12 30.25
C LEU A 183 1.82 25.07 31.14
N VAL A 184 0.59 25.34 30.69
CA VAL A 184 -0.45 26.02 31.48
C VAL A 184 -1.57 25.03 31.71
N LEU A 185 -1.78 24.65 32.98
CA LEU A 185 -2.86 23.76 33.39
C LEU A 185 -4.22 24.43 33.21
N ASP A 186 -5.16 23.72 32.60
CA ASP A 186 -6.54 24.17 32.42
C ASP A 186 -7.28 24.20 33.77
N ALA A 187 -8.30 25.05 33.88
CA ALA A 187 -9.09 25.17 35.12
C ALA A 187 -9.82 23.87 35.50
N SER A 188 -10.10 22.99 34.54
CA SER A 188 -10.63 21.64 34.78
C SER A 188 -9.67 20.72 35.54
N LEU A 189 -8.36 21.04 35.52
CA LEU A 189 -7.26 20.17 35.96
C LEU A 189 -7.14 18.87 35.16
N ASP A 190 -7.85 18.72 34.02
CA ASP A 190 -7.80 17.51 33.20
C ASP A 190 -6.63 17.52 32.20
N PHE A 191 -6.23 18.69 31.73
CA PHE A 191 -5.18 18.81 30.71
C PHE A 191 -4.48 20.16 30.82
N SER A 192 -3.37 20.27 30.11
CA SER A 192 -2.62 21.51 29.94
C SER A 192 -2.49 21.87 28.47
N ARG A 193 -2.09 23.12 28.23
CA ARG A 193 -1.74 23.63 26.90
C ARG A 193 -0.34 24.24 26.92
N PRO A 194 0.40 24.21 25.80
CA PRO A 194 1.73 24.82 25.75
C PRO A 194 1.65 26.34 25.60
N THR A 195 2.77 27.00 25.86
CA THR A 195 2.98 28.42 25.53
C THR A 195 4.25 28.55 24.69
N PRO A 196 4.15 28.89 23.38
CA PRO A 196 2.94 29.32 22.65
C PRO A 196 1.98 28.17 22.28
N LEU A 197 0.70 28.51 22.11
CA LEU A 197 -0.35 27.54 21.73
C LEU A 197 -0.11 26.87 20.37
N SER A 198 0.68 27.49 19.49
CA SER A 198 1.04 26.91 18.19
C SER A 198 1.88 25.65 18.32
N MET A 199 2.53 25.39 19.45
CA MET A 199 3.34 24.19 19.60
C MET A 199 2.52 22.90 19.54
N VAL A 200 1.29 22.94 20.07
CA VAL A 200 0.38 21.79 20.12
C VAL A 200 -1.03 22.25 19.80
N THR A 201 -1.50 21.87 18.61
CA THR A 201 -2.92 21.89 18.24
C THR A 201 -3.59 20.64 18.82
N GLY A 202 -3.84 20.67 20.13
CA GLY A 202 -4.34 19.54 20.91
C GLY A 202 -4.37 19.84 22.40
N LYS A 203 -4.40 18.79 23.21
CA LYS A 203 -4.33 18.81 24.68
C LYS A 203 -3.13 17.99 25.15
N ILE A 204 -2.56 18.39 26.28
CA ILE A 204 -1.43 17.68 26.89
C ILE A 204 -1.92 17.11 28.23
N PHE A 205 -1.82 15.80 28.41
CA PHE A 205 -2.28 15.05 29.58
C PHE A 205 -1.09 14.46 30.34
N ALA A 206 -1.11 14.52 31.68
CA ALA A 206 -0.06 14.00 32.54
C ALA A 206 -0.62 13.29 33.79
N SER A 207 0.19 12.46 34.44
CA SER A 207 -0.25 11.61 35.55
C SER A 207 -0.55 12.33 36.87
N ASP A 208 -0.13 13.58 37.02
CA ASP A 208 -0.41 14.45 38.17
C ASP A 208 -1.70 15.27 38.01
N TYR A 209 -2.38 15.13 36.88
CA TYR A 209 -3.65 15.82 36.61
C TYR A 209 -4.82 15.10 37.31
N SER A 210 -6.04 15.49 36.98
CA SER A 210 -7.27 14.94 37.58
C SER A 210 -7.31 13.40 37.59
N ALA A 211 -8.09 12.83 38.52
CA ALA A 211 -8.26 11.38 38.63
C ALA A 211 -8.84 10.75 37.35
N SER A 212 -9.69 11.47 36.61
CA SER A 212 -10.18 11.07 35.28
C SER A 212 -9.04 10.91 34.29
N THR A 213 -8.13 11.89 34.25
CA THR A 213 -6.95 11.87 33.37
C THR A 213 -6.00 10.74 33.72
N GLN A 214 -5.75 10.53 35.02
CA GLN A 214 -4.93 9.42 35.50
C GLN A 214 -5.46 8.05 35.05
N ALA A 215 -6.78 7.86 35.11
CA ALA A 215 -7.42 6.62 34.65
C ALA A 215 -7.24 6.43 33.14
N LEU A 216 -7.47 7.48 32.34
CA LEU A 216 -7.28 7.46 30.88
C LEU A 216 -5.85 7.10 30.50
N LEU A 217 -4.86 7.73 31.13
CA LEU A 217 -3.45 7.49 30.85
C LEU A 217 -2.99 6.10 31.29
N THR A 218 -3.56 5.56 32.36
CA THR A 218 -3.26 4.18 32.81
C THR A 218 -3.75 3.14 31.79
N THR A 219 -4.95 3.34 31.24
CA THR A 219 -5.46 2.49 30.15
C THR A 219 -4.61 2.66 28.89
N ALA A 220 -4.30 3.89 28.49
CA ALA A 220 -3.48 4.17 27.31
C ALA A 220 -2.09 3.52 27.39
N ARG A 221 -1.45 3.53 28.56
CA ARG A 221 -0.16 2.85 28.79
C ARG A 221 -0.26 1.34 28.60
N THR A 222 -1.34 0.73 29.10
CA THR A 222 -1.62 -0.70 28.94
C THR A 222 -1.81 -1.05 27.48
N ASP A 223 -2.64 -0.27 26.78
CA ASP A 223 -2.95 -0.47 25.37
C ASP A 223 -1.73 -0.26 24.47
N ARG A 224 -0.88 0.73 24.79
CA ARG A 224 0.40 0.97 24.11
C ARG A 224 1.34 -0.23 24.24
N THR A 225 1.42 -0.81 25.44
CA THR A 225 2.18 -2.06 25.68
C THR A 225 1.60 -3.21 24.86
N GLY A 226 0.27 -3.32 24.81
CA GLY A 226 -0.44 -4.29 23.97
C GLY A 226 -0.12 -4.12 22.48
N ALA A 227 -0.17 -2.90 21.96
CA ALA A 227 0.16 -2.59 20.56
C ALA A 227 1.61 -2.93 20.22
N TYR A 228 2.57 -2.54 21.06
CA TYR A 228 3.98 -2.89 20.89
C TYR A 228 4.18 -4.41 20.83
N ASN A 229 3.62 -5.15 21.80
CA ASN A 229 3.74 -6.61 21.84
C ASN A 229 3.00 -7.30 20.68
N ASN A 230 1.85 -6.74 20.25
CA ASN A 230 1.10 -7.24 19.11
C ASN A 230 1.91 -7.11 17.82
N ALA A 231 2.51 -5.94 17.57
CA ALA A 231 3.40 -5.72 16.44
C ALA A 231 4.62 -6.64 16.51
N ALA A 232 5.33 -6.67 17.64
CA ALA A 232 6.51 -7.51 17.87
C ALA A 232 6.22 -9.01 17.72
N GLY A 233 5.00 -9.46 18.04
CA GLY A 233 4.56 -10.86 17.96
C GLY A 233 4.05 -11.33 16.60
N ARG A 234 3.87 -10.45 15.61
CA ARG A 234 3.39 -10.85 14.28
C ARG A 234 4.30 -11.88 13.58
N PRO A 235 3.74 -12.91 12.91
CA PRO A 235 4.49 -13.79 12.00
C PRO A 235 5.22 -12.97 10.93
N VAL A 236 6.41 -13.42 10.53
CA VAL A 236 7.31 -12.68 9.65
C VAL A 236 7.17 -13.18 8.22
N ASP A 237 7.02 -12.26 7.27
CA ASP A 237 7.04 -12.54 5.83
C ASP A 237 8.44 -12.32 5.24
N TYR A 238 9.13 -11.29 5.70
CA TYR A 238 10.46 -10.90 5.23
C TYR A 238 11.47 -10.81 6.37
N THR A 239 12.54 -11.61 6.28
CA THR A 239 13.61 -11.64 7.31
C THR A 239 14.86 -10.95 6.79
N ASP A 240 15.39 -10.02 7.58
CA ASP A 240 16.65 -9.30 7.37
C ASP A 240 16.79 -8.70 5.95
N LEU A 241 15.70 -8.18 5.38
CA LEU A 241 15.69 -7.59 4.05
C LEU A 241 16.76 -6.48 3.93
N GLY A 242 17.59 -6.56 2.89
CA GLY A 242 18.68 -5.60 2.68
C GLY A 242 19.73 -5.58 3.79
N ALA A 243 19.77 -6.59 4.67
CA ALA A 243 20.58 -6.59 5.89
C ALA A 243 20.38 -5.32 6.74
N GLY A 244 19.15 -4.81 6.77
CA GLY A 244 18.78 -3.57 7.47
C GLY A 244 18.96 -2.29 6.66
N LEU A 245 19.55 -2.35 5.45
CA LEU A 245 19.68 -1.20 4.56
C LEU A 245 18.51 -1.20 3.56
N ILE A 246 17.47 -0.43 3.84
CA ILE A 246 16.23 -0.43 3.03
C ILE A 246 16.07 0.81 2.13
N GLY A 247 17.04 1.74 2.18
CA GLY A 247 17.02 2.92 1.31
C GLY A 247 16.97 2.55 -0.18
N GLY A 248 16.10 3.23 -0.93
CA GLY A 248 15.84 3.01 -2.36
C GLY A 248 14.87 1.88 -2.66
N MET A 249 14.40 1.13 -1.66
CA MET A 249 13.49 0.01 -1.88
C MET A 249 12.04 0.47 -2.01
N THR A 250 11.29 -0.25 -2.84
CA THR A 250 9.82 -0.23 -2.82
C THR A 250 9.34 -1.44 -2.06
N LEU A 251 8.69 -1.20 -0.92
CA LEU A 251 8.24 -2.21 0.01
C LEU A 251 6.73 -2.36 -0.08
N SER A 252 6.33 -3.60 -0.27
CA SER A 252 4.95 -4.03 -0.28
C SER A 252 4.37 -4.18 1.11
N ARG A 253 3.06 -4.41 1.20
CA ARG A 253 2.45 -4.84 2.46
C ARG A 253 3.16 -6.07 3.04
N GLY A 254 3.02 -6.26 4.34
CA GLY A 254 3.53 -7.45 5.02
C GLY A 254 4.26 -7.14 6.32
N VAL A 255 4.80 -8.18 6.93
CA VAL A 255 5.57 -8.11 8.17
C VAL A 255 7.05 -8.32 7.88
N TYR A 256 7.85 -7.30 8.17
CA TYR A 256 9.29 -7.29 7.96
C TYR A 256 10.02 -7.31 9.30
N ALA A 257 11.00 -8.20 9.46
CA ALA A 257 11.75 -8.33 10.69
C ALA A 257 13.25 -8.27 10.49
N TRP A 258 13.92 -7.54 11.37
CA TRP A 258 15.38 -7.45 11.42
C TRP A 258 15.91 -7.77 12.81
N GLY A 259 16.94 -8.60 12.86
CA GLY A 259 17.80 -8.74 14.04
C GLY A 259 18.84 -7.61 14.16
N SER A 260 18.88 -6.73 13.15
CA SER A 260 19.81 -5.62 12.97
C SER A 260 19.11 -4.27 13.03
N ILE A 261 19.89 -3.20 13.04
CA ILE A 261 19.38 -1.85 12.90
C ILE A 261 18.85 -1.62 11.48
N VAL A 262 17.71 -0.96 11.36
CA VAL A 262 17.14 -0.55 10.07
C VAL A 262 17.64 0.86 9.75
N ASN A 263 18.43 1.00 8.68
CA ASN A 263 18.93 2.28 8.19
C ASN A 263 18.26 2.65 6.86
N MET A 264 17.76 3.87 6.80
CA MET A 264 17.25 4.52 5.60
C MET A 264 18.24 5.62 5.21
N ALA A 265 19.15 5.28 4.29
CA ALA A 265 20.19 6.20 3.76
C ALA A 265 19.74 6.95 2.50
N SER A 266 18.62 6.54 1.92
CA SER A 266 17.91 7.17 0.80
C SER A 266 16.41 6.90 0.95
N ASP A 267 15.60 7.55 0.14
CA ASP A 267 14.13 7.46 0.17
C ASP A 267 13.64 6.01 0.12
N VAL A 268 12.53 5.75 0.82
CA VAL A 268 11.84 4.45 0.85
C VAL A 268 10.44 4.63 0.30
N TYR A 269 9.94 3.66 -0.45
CA TYR A 269 8.60 3.71 -1.06
C TYR A 269 7.75 2.59 -0.46
N LEU A 270 6.56 2.90 0.00
CA LEU A 270 5.58 1.93 0.47
C LEU A 270 4.45 1.87 -0.56
N SER A 271 4.30 0.73 -1.22
CA SER A 271 3.37 0.57 -2.34
C SER A 271 2.28 -0.43 -2.02
N GLY A 272 1.04 0.05 -1.96
CA GLY A 272 -0.14 -0.76 -1.72
C GLY A 272 -1.40 0.10 -1.69
N SER A 273 -2.54 -0.55 -1.53
CA SER A 273 -3.85 0.09 -1.43
C SER A 273 -4.08 0.77 -0.07
N ALA A 274 -5.18 1.50 0.06
CA ALA A 274 -5.59 2.15 1.30
C ALA A 274 -5.94 1.17 2.44
N THR A 275 -6.04 -0.14 2.16
CA THR A 275 -6.34 -1.17 3.17
C THR A 275 -5.14 -2.06 3.49
N ASP A 276 -4.04 -1.90 2.76
CA ASP A 276 -2.82 -2.67 2.99
C ASP A 276 -2.10 -2.20 4.25
N VAL A 277 -1.44 -3.14 4.93
CA VAL A 277 -0.78 -2.93 6.22
C VAL A 277 0.71 -3.30 6.15
N TRP A 278 1.54 -2.45 6.75
CA TRP A 278 2.97 -2.66 6.89
C TRP A 278 3.35 -2.73 8.37
N ILE A 279 4.08 -3.77 8.75
CA ILE A 279 4.60 -3.91 10.11
C ILE A 279 6.11 -4.16 10.02
N PHE A 280 6.88 -3.16 10.38
CA PHE A 280 8.34 -3.21 10.45
C PHE A 280 8.76 -3.45 11.90
N LYS A 281 9.57 -4.48 12.15
CA LYS A 281 10.08 -4.79 13.50
C LYS A 281 11.59 -4.97 13.54
N THR A 282 12.25 -4.35 14.51
CA THR A 282 13.70 -4.45 14.71
C THR A 282 14.04 -4.63 16.18
N THR A 283 15.08 -5.41 16.45
CA THR A 283 15.64 -5.61 17.79
C THR A 283 16.65 -4.54 18.21
N ILE A 284 17.14 -3.70 17.29
CA ILE A 284 18.25 -2.76 17.56
C ILE A 284 17.83 -1.29 17.43
N GLY A 285 17.08 -0.92 16.39
CA GLY A 285 16.78 0.49 16.17
C GLY A 285 16.41 0.84 14.74
N ILE A 286 16.00 2.10 14.54
CA ILE A 286 15.67 2.67 13.24
C ILE A 286 16.41 4.00 13.11
N ASN A 287 17.15 4.18 12.01
CA ASN A 287 17.79 5.44 11.67
C ASN A 287 17.31 5.92 10.30
N MET A 288 16.79 7.14 10.25
CA MET A 288 16.51 7.86 9.02
C MET A 288 17.53 8.98 8.84
N SER A 289 18.28 8.93 7.74
CA SER A 289 19.29 9.94 7.42
C SER A 289 18.65 11.28 7.06
N SER A 290 19.45 12.35 7.13
CA SER A 290 18.99 13.70 6.82
C SER A 290 18.36 13.79 5.42
N GLY A 291 17.19 14.42 5.33
CA GLY A 291 16.47 14.67 4.08
C GLY A 291 15.76 13.46 3.47
N VAL A 292 15.94 12.25 4.02
CA VAL A 292 15.28 11.03 3.54
C VAL A 292 13.77 11.12 3.77
N ARG A 293 12.98 10.65 2.80
CA ARG A 293 11.51 10.62 2.90
C ARG A 293 10.97 9.22 2.66
N ILE A 294 9.88 8.89 3.35
CA ILE A 294 9.04 7.76 3.03
C ILE A 294 7.93 8.24 2.09
N HIS A 295 7.75 7.56 0.96
CA HIS A 295 6.73 7.86 -0.04
C HIS A 295 5.64 6.81 -0.05
N LEU A 296 4.37 7.24 -0.06
CA LEU A 296 3.22 6.35 -0.16
C LEU A 296 2.73 6.28 -1.61
N LEU A 297 2.66 5.07 -2.16
CA LEU A 297 2.22 4.78 -3.52
C LEU A 297 0.94 3.93 -3.48
N GLY A 298 0.13 3.97 -4.54
CA GLY A 298 -1.03 3.08 -4.69
C GLY A 298 -2.23 3.37 -3.78
N GLY A 299 -2.16 4.44 -2.97
CA GLY A 299 -3.21 4.79 -2.00
C GLY A 299 -2.91 4.35 -0.56
N ALA A 300 -1.71 3.81 -0.29
CA ALA A 300 -1.25 3.49 1.06
C ALA A 300 -1.47 4.66 2.03
N LEU A 301 -1.86 4.34 3.28
CA LEU A 301 -2.20 5.32 4.30
C LEU A 301 -1.25 5.21 5.51
N PRO A 302 -0.83 6.33 6.12
CA PRO A 302 0.05 6.33 7.30
C PRO A 302 -0.50 5.50 8.47
N GLN A 303 -1.83 5.53 8.66
CA GLN A 303 -2.52 4.82 9.73
C GLN A 303 -2.36 3.29 9.70
N ASN A 304 -1.95 2.74 8.55
CA ASN A 304 -1.74 1.30 8.36
C ASN A 304 -0.26 0.88 8.44
N ILE A 305 0.65 1.80 8.80
CA ILE A 305 2.08 1.56 8.83
C ILE A 305 2.57 1.59 10.28
N PHE A 306 3.23 0.52 10.72
CA PHE A 306 3.70 0.36 12.09
C PHE A 306 5.20 0.07 12.14
N TRP A 307 5.93 0.89 12.89
CA TRP A 307 7.37 0.78 13.14
C TRP A 307 7.62 0.38 14.58
N GLN A 308 7.79 -0.92 14.84
CA GLN A 308 8.14 -1.44 16.15
C GLN A 308 9.67 -1.52 16.30
N SER A 309 10.23 -0.80 17.26
CA SER A 309 11.67 -0.80 17.52
C SER A 309 11.98 -1.15 18.97
N ALA A 310 12.80 -2.18 19.20
CA ALA A 310 13.27 -2.55 20.53
C ALA A 310 14.43 -1.68 21.03
N GLY A 311 15.10 -0.96 20.13
CA GLY A 311 16.07 0.08 20.49
C GLY A 311 15.68 1.43 19.89
N ASN A 312 16.66 2.32 19.78
CA ASN A 312 16.41 3.74 19.54
C ASN A 312 15.85 4.00 18.14
N VAL A 313 14.97 5.00 18.02
CA VAL A 313 14.50 5.52 16.73
C VAL A 313 15.02 6.94 16.56
N THR A 314 15.76 7.20 15.49
CA THR A 314 16.34 8.51 15.19
C THR A 314 15.95 8.96 13.79
N LEU A 315 15.35 10.14 13.70
CA LEU A 315 15.04 10.84 12.46
C LEU A 315 15.95 12.06 12.38
N ASP A 316 16.94 12.03 11.49
CA ASP A 316 17.85 13.15 11.29
C ASP A 316 17.16 14.34 10.62
N SER A 317 17.86 15.47 10.53
CA SER A 317 17.30 16.74 10.07
C SER A 317 16.57 16.63 8.74
N THR A 318 15.44 17.32 8.59
CA THR A 318 14.65 17.40 7.33
C THR A 318 14.09 16.07 6.81
N SER A 319 14.24 14.97 7.55
CA SER A 319 13.72 13.67 7.19
C SER A 319 12.19 13.59 7.41
N HIS A 320 11.50 12.70 6.68
CA HIS A 320 10.04 12.55 6.75
C HIS A 320 9.56 11.10 6.84
N LEU A 321 8.95 10.73 7.98
CA LEU A 321 8.43 9.39 8.23
C LEU A 321 6.90 9.36 8.12
N GLU A 322 6.39 8.23 7.61
CA GLU A 322 4.97 7.90 7.52
C GLU A 322 4.67 6.72 8.46
N GLY A 323 3.71 6.89 9.38
CA GLY A 323 3.18 5.82 10.22
C GLY A 323 3.40 5.95 11.72
N VAL A 324 3.01 4.89 12.43
CA VAL A 324 2.99 4.79 13.90
C VAL A 324 4.29 4.17 14.40
N VAL A 325 5.05 4.91 15.20
CA VAL A 325 6.28 4.43 15.83
C VAL A 325 5.97 3.91 17.23
N LEU A 326 6.26 2.62 17.44
CA LEU A 326 6.15 1.88 18.71
C LEU A 326 7.57 1.61 19.23
N GLY A 327 8.13 2.55 20.01
CA GLY A 327 9.52 2.50 20.49
C GLY A 327 9.65 1.95 21.91
N ALA A 328 10.47 0.92 22.13
CA ALA A 328 10.80 0.42 23.47
C ALA A 328 11.77 1.33 24.25
N THR A 329 12.46 2.21 23.52
CA THR A 329 13.44 3.14 24.07
C THR A 329 13.23 4.51 23.43
N GLN A 330 14.27 5.34 23.34
CA GLN A 330 14.09 6.73 22.95
C GLN A 330 13.68 6.87 21.47
N ILE A 331 12.84 7.86 21.21
CA ILE A 331 12.53 8.38 19.88
C ILE A 331 13.08 9.80 19.80
N THR A 332 13.92 10.09 18.80
CA THR A 332 14.56 11.40 18.62
C THR A 332 14.29 11.93 17.22
N LEU A 333 13.67 13.10 17.16
CA LEU A 333 13.44 13.83 15.91
C LEU A 333 14.33 15.06 15.91
N ILE A 334 15.31 15.10 15.00
CA ILE A 334 16.22 16.24 14.82
C ILE A 334 15.52 17.36 14.04
N SER A 335 15.91 18.61 14.29
CA SER A 335 15.28 19.81 13.71
C SER A 335 15.07 19.70 12.19
N GLY A 336 13.86 20.08 11.77
CA GLY A 336 13.37 19.98 10.39
C GLY A 336 12.73 18.64 10.05
N SER A 337 12.91 17.59 10.85
CA SER A 337 12.23 16.31 10.59
C SER A 337 10.72 16.39 10.82
N SER A 338 9.98 15.49 10.19
CA SER A 338 8.52 15.46 10.24
C SER A 338 7.95 14.05 10.21
N VAL A 339 6.75 13.90 10.78
CA VAL A 339 6.03 12.63 10.86
C VAL A 339 4.55 12.86 10.59
N ASN A 340 3.94 12.07 9.70
CA ASN A 340 2.49 11.85 9.74
C ASN A 340 2.24 10.49 10.40
N GLY A 341 1.62 10.50 11.56
CA GLY A 341 1.41 9.31 12.38
C GLY A 341 1.59 9.61 13.85
N ARG A 342 2.19 8.68 14.60
CA ARG A 342 2.27 8.75 16.08
C ARG A 342 3.63 8.33 16.60
N LEU A 343 4.02 8.89 17.73
CA LEU A 343 5.23 8.53 18.47
C LEU A 343 4.85 7.98 19.84
N LEU A 344 4.91 6.66 20.00
CA LEU A 344 4.50 5.97 21.21
C LEU A 344 5.71 5.24 21.81
N ALA A 345 6.30 5.81 22.85
CA ALA A 345 7.54 5.33 23.45
C ALA A 345 7.35 4.80 24.89
N PHE A 346 8.12 3.78 25.27
CA PHE A 346 8.28 3.41 26.69
C PHE A 346 9.24 4.35 27.43
N THR A 347 10.13 5.06 26.73
CA THR A 347 11.03 6.04 27.35
C THR A 347 10.91 7.40 26.66
N ASP A 348 12.02 8.05 26.36
CA ASP A 348 12.07 9.47 26.02
C ASP A 348 11.61 9.74 24.58
N ILE A 349 10.95 10.88 24.39
CA ILE A 349 10.67 11.46 23.08
C ILE A 349 11.29 12.86 23.06
N THR A 350 12.31 13.06 22.24
CA THR A 350 13.00 14.36 22.09
C THR A 350 12.72 14.95 20.71
N LEU A 351 12.29 16.20 20.67
CA LEU A 351 11.85 16.92 19.47
C LEU A 351 12.68 18.18 19.28
N GLY A 352 13.43 18.27 18.17
CA GLY A 352 13.96 19.54 17.66
C GLY A 352 12.86 20.42 17.06
N ALA A 353 13.18 21.34 16.15
CA ALA A 353 12.18 22.11 15.40
C ALA A 353 11.42 21.23 14.38
N THR A 354 10.49 20.40 14.85
CA THR A 354 9.90 19.29 14.09
C THR A 354 8.39 19.44 13.92
N THR A 355 7.81 18.69 12.99
CA THR A 355 6.36 18.64 12.77
C THR A 355 5.83 17.22 12.96
N VAL A 356 4.84 17.02 13.83
CA VAL A 356 4.19 15.72 14.04
C VAL A 356 2.69 15.90 13.89
N VAL A 357 2.09 15.24 12.91
CA VAL A 357 0.66 15.33 12.62
C VAL A 357 0.06 13.95 12.79
N VAL A 358 -1.01 13.83 13.56
CA VAL A 358 -1.81 12.60 13.59
C VAL A 358 -2.25 12.21 12.17
N GLU A 359 -2.26 10.92 11.87
CA GLU A 359 -2.75 10.43 10.58
C GLU A 359 -4.16 11.00 10.24
N PRO A 360 -4.43 11.35 8.98
CA PRO A 360 -5.71 11.91 8.54
C PRO A 360 -6.87 10.91 8.51
#